data_AF-A0A0M4CIS7-F1
#
_entry.id   AF-A0A0M4CIS7-F1
#
_cell.length_a   1.000
_cell.length_b   1.000
_cell.length_c   1.000
_cell.angle_alpha   90.00
_cell.angle_beta   90.00
_cell.angle_gamma   90.00
#
_symmetry.space_group_name_H-M   'P 1'
#
loop_
_entity.id
_entity.type
_entity.pdbx_description
1 polymer ?
#
loop_
_entity_poly.entity_id
_entity_poly.type
_entity_poly.pdbx_seq_one_letter_code
_entity_poly.pdbx_strand_id
1 'polypeptide(L)'
;MIIVLAALIVIFTWVFAKLFGRGEQTPPMAPNDEIVEHNRQAVGDGLIDDIMFETVLRGYRQDQVDDVIAHLKWQVDSLTSRLAEVDPVAGLRAETPKNS
;
A
#
# COMPACT_ATOMS: atom_id res chain seq x y z
N MET A 1 -0.36 -4.17 52.17
CA MET A 1 -0.75 -3.66 50.83
C MET A 1 0.39 -3.76 49.81
N ILE A 2 1.61 -3.27 50.12
CA ILE A 2 2.76 -3.30 49.19
C ILE A 2 3.13 -4.73 48.71
N ILE A 3 3.07 -5.72 49.60
CA ILE A 3 3.40 -7.12 49.27
C ILE A 3 2.44 -7.70 48.22
N VAL A 4 1.14 -7.38 48.34
CA VAL A 4 0.12 -7.84 47.39
C VAL A 4 0.37 -7.20 46.02
N LEU A 5 0.70 -5.91 45.99
CA LEU A 5 1.02 -5.22 44.74
C LEU A 5 2.28 -5.79 44.07
N ALA A 6 3.33 -6.07 44.84
CA ALA A 6 4.56 -6.68 44.32
C ALA A 6 4.30 -8.08 43.73
N ALA A 7 3.48 -8.89 44.41
CA ALA A 7 3.08 -10.20 43.91
C ALA A 7 2.31 -10.10 42.58
N LEU A 8 1.36 -9.15 42.49
CA LEU A 8 0.63 -8.90 41.25
C LEU A 8 1.55 -8.46 40.11
N ILE A 9 2.51 -7.56 40.37
CA ILE A 9 3.48 -7.12 39.36
C ILE A 9 4.26 -8.34 38.82
N VAL A 10 4.81 -9.18 39.70
CA VAL A 10 5.58 -10.36 39.27
C VAL A 10 4.71 -11.32 38.44
N ILE A 11 3.49 -11.58 38.88
CA ILE A 11 2.55 -12.47 38.17
C ILE A 11 2.21 -11.88 36.79
N PHE A 12 1.83 -10.61 36.72
CA PHE A 12 1.50 -9.96 35.45
C PHE A 12 2.71 -9.92 34.52
N THR A 13 3.89 -9.52 35.01
CA THR A 13 5.11 -9.51 34.20
C THR A 13 5.42 -10.89 33.64
N TRP A 14 5.27 -11.95 34.43
CA TRP A 14 5.50 -13.32 33.96
C TRP A 14 4.46 -13.77 32.92
N VAL A 15 3.18 -13.47 33.14
CA VAL A 15 2.09 -13.77 32.19
C VAL A 15 2.29 -13.01 30.88
N PHE A 16 2.56 -11.72 30.94
CA PHE A 16 2.83 -10.90 29.75
C PHE A 16 4.11 -11.36 29.04
N ALA A 17 5.19 -11.69 29.75
CA ALA A 17 6.39 -12.24 29.14
C ALA A 17 6.14 -13.60 28.45
N LYS A 18 5.21 -14.41 28.93
CA LYS A 18 4.79 -15.67 28.28
C LYS A 18 3.94 -15.44 27.04
N LEU A 19 3.04 -14.46 27.09
CA LEU A 19 2.13 -14.12 25.99
C LEU A 19 2.83 -13.33 24.88
N PHE A 20 3.72 -12.41 25.23
CA PHE A 20 4.38 -11.47 24.31
C PHE A 20 5.89 -11.68 24.17
N GLY A 21 6.56 -12.25 25.19
CA GLY A 21 8.03 -12.37 25.23
C GLY A 21 8.59 -13.61 24.52
N ARG A 22 7.73 -14.58 24.21
CA ARG A 22 8.03 -15.58 23.18
C ARG A 22 7.31 -15.12 21.93
N GLY A 23 7.78 -14.01 21.36
CA GLY A 23 7.26 -13.45 20.12
C GLY A 23 6.99 -14.62 19.19
N GLU A 24 5.72 -14.79 18.81
CA GLU A 24 5.38 -15.71 17.75
C GLU A 24 6.38 -15.42 16.65
N GLN A 25 7.06 -16.46 16.15
CA GLN A 25 8.00 -16.27 15.04
C GLN A 25 7.14 -15.73 13.92
N THR A 26 7.01 -14.42 13.85
CA THR A 26 6.41 -13.73 12.74
C THR A 26 7.17 -14.29 11.56
N PRO A 27 6.45 -14.86 10.56
CA PRO A 27 7.09 -15.31 9.34
C PRO A 27 8.11 -14.23 8.97
N PRO A 28 9.37 -14.60 8.66
CA PRO A 28 10.39 -13.62 8.34
C PRO A 28 9.78 -12.66 7.35
N MET A 29 9.85 -11.37 7.66
CA MET A 29 9.30 -10.31 6.82
C MET A 29 9.72 -10.61 5.38
N ALA A 30 8.76 -10.60 4.45
CA ALA A 30 9.03 -10.92 3.05
C ALA A 30 10.29 -10.15 2.61
N PRO A 31 11.25 -10.79 1.92
CA PRO A 31 12.41 -10.11 1.37
C PRO A 31 11.97 -8.83 0.66
N ASN A 32 12.73 -7.74 0.81
CA ASN A 32 12.40 -6.45 0.22
C ASN A 32 12.09 -6.56 -1.29
N ASP A 33 12.79 -7.46 -1.99
CA ASP A 33 12.56 -7.74 -3.41
C ASP A 33 11.14 -8.26 -3.70
N GLU A 34 10.55 -9.07 -2.82
CA GLU A 34 9.18 -9.57 -2.95
C GLU A 34 8.15 -8.45 -2.75
N ILE A 35 8.39 -7.53 -1.81
CA ILE A 35 7.53 -6.36 -1.59
C ILE A 35 7.56 -5.42 -2.80
N VAL A 36 8.75 -5.18 -3.36
CA VAL A 36 8.90 -4.35 -4.56
C VAL A 36 8.17 -4.96 -5.76
N GLU A 37 8.28 -6.27 -5.95
CA GLU A 37 7.61 -6.96 -7.05
C GLU A 37 6.08 -6.99 -6.87
N HIS A 38 5.60 -7.29 -5.65
CA HIS A 38 4.18 -7.18 -5.31
C HIS A 38 3.62 -5.79 -5.63
N ASN A 39 4.32 -4.74 -5.20
CA ASN A 39 3.89 -3.36 -5.45
C ASN A 39 3.87 -3.02 -6.95
N ARG A 40 4.81 -3.53 -7.74
CA ARG A 40 4.80 -3.33 -9.20
C ARG A 40 3.59 -4.00 -9.85
N GLN A 41 3.25 -5.22 -9.42
CA GLN A 41 2.09 -5.93 -9.91
C GLN A 41 0.80 -5.20 -9.52
N ALA A 42 0.67 -4.81 -8.25
CA ALA A 42 -0.47 -4.04 -7.76
C ALA A 42 -0.67 -2.72 -8.54
N VAL A 43 0.41 -1.99 -8.85
CA VAL A 43 0.35 -0.79 -9.71
C VAL A 43 -0.11 -1.13 -11.13
N GLY A 44 0.42 -2.22 -11.72
CA GLY A 44 0.03 -2.67 -13.05
C GLY A 44 -1.45 -3.05 -13.15
N ASP A 45 -2.00 -3.65 -12.10
CA ASP A 45 -3.40 -4.09 -12.01
C ASP A 45 -4.35 -2.97 -11.53
N GLY A 46 -3.81 -1.79 -11.20
CA GLY A 46 -4.58 -0.65 -10.69
C GLY A 46 -5.05 -0.81 -9.23
N LEU A 47 -4.52 -1.80 -8.50
CA LEU A 47 -4.82 -2.09 -7.10
C LEU A 47 -3.95 -1.25 -6.16
N ILE A 48 -4.06 0.08 -6.27
CA ILE A 48 -3.21 1.02 -5.52
C ILE A 48 -3.35 0.87 -3.99
N ASP A 49 -4.53 0.45 -3.52
CA ASP A 49 -4.80 0.22 -2.10
C ASP A 49 -4.09 -1.03 -1.53
N ASP A 50 -3.52 -1.89 -2.38
CA ASP A 50 -2.80 -3.12 -2.00
C ASP A 50 -1.26 -2.93 -1.94
N ILE A 51 -0.77 -1.72 -2.20
CA ILE A 51 0.65 -1.38 -2.17
C ILE A 51 1.13 -1.23 -0.72
N MET A 52 2.21 -1.91 -0.36
CA MET A 52 2.75 -1.92 1.00
C MET A 52 4.20 -1.44 1.06
N PHE A 53 4.55 -0.65 2.07
CA PHE A 53 5.91 -0.12 2.26
C PHE A 53 6.52 -0.57 3.58
N GLU A 54 7.78 -0.97 3.56
CA GLU A 54 8.56 -1.19 4.78
C GLU A 54 8.90 0.18 5.43
N THR A 55 8.81 0.25 6.76
CA THR A 55 9.20 1.45 7.51
C THR A 55 10.61 1.29 8.06
N VAL A 56 11.49 2.24 7.74
CA VAL A 56 12.88 2.26 8.21
C VAL A 56 13.14 3.46 9.13
N LEU A 57 14.18 3.38 9.97
CA LEU A 57 14.51 4.41 10.98
C LEU A 57 14.66 5.83 10.41
N ARG A 58 15.06 5.94 9.14
CA ARG A 58 15.18 7.20 8.40
C ARG A 58 14.44 7.10 7.07
N GLY A 59 13.13 6.87 7.14
CA GLY A 59 12.24 6.89 5.99
C GLY A 59 11.57 8.25 5.76
N TYR A 60 10.85 8.36 4.65
CA TYR A 60 9.87 9.43 4.47
C TYR A 60 8.71 9.27 5.45
N ARG A 61 8.02 10.37 5.75
CA ARG A 61 6.82 10.27 6.58
C ARG A 61 5.67 9.70 5.76
N GLN A 62 4.91 8.79 6.37
CA GLN A 62 3.80 8.09 5.72
C GLN A 62 2.74 9.07 5.20
N ASP A 63 2.35 10.07 6.00
CA ASP A 63 1.39 11.10 5.60
C ASP A 63 1.77 11.83 4.29
N GLN A 64 3.05 12.15 4.12
CA GLN A 64 3.52 12.83 2.93
C GLN A 64 3.57 11.93 1.71
N VAL A 65 3.92 10.65 1.91
CA VAL A 65 3.96 9.66 0.84
C VAL A 65 2.53 9.39 0.36
N ASP A 66 1.59 9.23 1.28
CA ASP A 66 0.17 8.99 0.99
C ASP A 66 -0.44 10.16 0.20
N ASP A 67 -0.18 11.41 0.61
CA ASP A 67 -0.64 12.61 -0.09
C ASP A 67 -0.12 12.66 -1.54
N VAL A 68 1.17 12.34 -1.75
CA VAL A 68 1.78 12.34 -3.08
C VAL A 68 1.20 11.23 -3.95
N ILE A 69 1.06 10.01 -3.42
CA ILE A 69 0.47 8.87 -4.15
C ILE A 69 -0.97 9.18 -4.55
N ALA A 70 -1.78 9.72 -3.63
CA ALA A 70 -3.16 10.09 -3.91
C ALA A 70 -3.25 11.14 -5.03
N HIS A 71 -2.37 12.15 -5.02
CA HIS A 71 -2.34 13.16 -6.06
C HIS A 71 -1.90 12.59 -7.42
N LEU A 72 -0.88 11.73 -7.44
CA LEU A 72 -0.43 11.06 -8.66
C LEU A 72 -1.51 10.16 -9.24
N LYS A 73 -2.21 9.37 -8.41
CA LYS A 73 -3.35 8.56 -8.83
C LYS A 73 -4.43 9.42 -9.48
N TRP A 74 -4.81 10.53 -8.83
CA TRP A 74 -5.79 11.46 -9.39
C TRP A 74 -5.35 12.03 -10.75
N GLN A 75 -4.08 12.38 -10.92
CA GLN A 75 -3.56 12.85 -12.20
C GLN A 75 -3.64 11.77 -13.28
N VAL A 76 -3.26 10.53 -12.98
CA VAL A 76 -3.35 9.40 -13.92
C VAL A 76 -4.80 9.11 -14.29
N ASP A 77 -5.72 9.11 -13.33
CA ASP A 77 -7.16 8.88 -13.57
C ASP A 77 -7.75 10.00 -14.45
N SER A 78 -7.35 11.25 -14.21
CA SER A 78 -7.75 12.41 -15.03
C SER A 78 -7.24 12.30 -16.46
N LEU A 79 -5.98 11.89 -16.65
CA LEU A 79 -5.41 11.67 -17.98
C LEU A 79 -6.07 10.51 -18.71
N THR A 80 -6.29 9.38 -18.03
CA THR A 80 -6.99 8.21 -18.59
C THR A 80 -8.41 8.58 -19.01
N SER A 81 -9.13 9.36 -18.21
CA SER A 81 -10.48 9.85 -18.54
C SER A 81 -10.47 10.73 -19.79
N ARG A 82 -9.51 11.66 -19.91
CA ARG A 82 -9.34 12.50 -21.11
C ARG A 82 -9.00 11.68 -22.35
N LEU A 83 -8.15 10.66 -22.22
CA LEU A 83 -7.83 9.76 -23.33
C LEU A 83 -9.07 8.98 -23.77
N ALA A 84 -9.91 8.52 -22.83
CA ALA A 84 -11.19 7.88 -23.16
C ALA A 84 -12.17 8.83 -23.88
N GLU A 85 -12.13 10.13 -23.59
CA GLU A 85 -12.91 11.15 -24.32
C GLU A 85 -12.35 11.44 -25.72
N VAL A 86 -11.03 11.39 -25.88
CA VAL A 86 -10.30 11.70 -27.14
C VAL A 86 -10.20 10.49 -28.07
N ASP A 87 -10.34 9.27 -27.55
CA ASP A 87 -10.28 8.02 -28.31
C ASP A 87 -11.67 7.36 -28.51
N PRO A 88 -12.64 8.03 -29.17
CA PRO A 88 -13.69 7.34 -29.86
C PRO A 88 -13.14 6.95 -31.23
N VAL A 89 -12.98 5.66 -31.49
CA VAL A 89 -12.79 5.07 -32.83
C VAL A 89 -13.90 5.49 -33.85
N ALA A 90 -14.85 6.34 -33.46
CA ALA A 90 -16.02 6.81 -34.21
C ALA A 90 -15.78 8.04 -35.09
N GLY A 91 -14.74 8.86 -34.88
CA GLY A 91 -14.51 10.06 -35.69
C GLY A 91 -13.93 9.80 -37.09
N LEU A 92 -13.13 8.74 -37.24
CA LEU A 92 -12.34 8.50 -38.46
C LEU A 92 -12.93 7.48 -39.45
N ARG A 93 -13.98 6.74 -39.10
CA ARG A 93 -14.71 5.87 -40.06
C ARG A 93 -15.73 6.64 -40.90
N ALA A 94 -16.08 7.88 -40.55
CA ALA A 94 -17.14 8.66 -41.18
C ALA A 94 -16.73 9.47 -42.41
N GLU A 95 -15.44 9.67 -42.69
CA GLU A 95 -14.97 10.45 -43.84
C GLU A 95 -14.02 9.64 -44.73
N THR A 96 -14.49 8.52 -45.26
CA THR A 96 -13.89 7.97 -46.49
C THR A 96 -14.55 8.71 -47.67
N PRO A 97 -13.84 9.58 -48.42
CA PRO A 97 -14.44 10.26 -49.55
C PRO A 97 -14.79 9.23 -50.63
N LYS A 98 -16.09 9.06 -50.89
CA LYS A 98 -16.59 8.32 -52.04
C LYS A 98 -16.28 9.13 -53.29
N ASN A 99 -15.13 8.84 -53.91
CA ASN A 99 -14.83 9.27 -55.28
C ASN A 99 -15.96 8.82 -56.21
N SER A 100 -16.67 9.78 -56.79
CA SER A 100 -17.42 9.65 -58.04
C SER A 100 -17.39 10.99 -58.74
#